data_AF-A0A5C8AQD0-F1
#
_entry.id   AF-A0A5C8AQD0-F1
#
_cell.length_a   1.000
_cell.length_b   1.000
_cell.length_c   1.000
_cell.angle_alpha   90.00
_cell.angle_beta   90.00
_cell.angle_gamma   90.00
#
_symmetry.space_group_name_H-M   'P 1'
#
loop_
_entity.id
_entity.type
_entity.pdbx_description
1 polymer ?
#
loop_
_entity_poly.entity_id
_entity_poly.type
_entity_poly.pdbx_seq_one_letter_code
_entity_poly.pdbx_strand_id
1 'polypeptide(L)'
;MTNGSTKGDLVEKIESAGPGTAKGPTTELAFFFHPSQFTTSTFGPTGYLQFATSFAQAFVNVAAPAEIACFTQTNQMFQQFVELVKPYARQDTKCSWIPMQEFGRLSAAGALFNPSAAISKLAWQRRHLGSRAYSLIGVAHTLPHHLVQDALAELVIGPVEPWDALVCPWQSTRRAVLRELSTYGDYLAERFKTPEKIKLGLQLPVIHPFVRIPETSEKQGRADLRTKLQLNDDDILVLTAGRFSCLTKASPVPMFLALQRSAIETGKKMHLLMAGWFESNEAREQYLQAATELAPKLSVHILDGQNLEDMKTAWSAADI
;
A
#
# COMPACT_ATOMS: atom_id res chain seq x y z
N MET A 1 51.10 -20.33 -37.30
CA MET A 1 51.71 -18.98 -37.27
C MET A 1 50.59 -18.00 -37.60
N THR A 2 49.83 -17.57 -36.59
CA THR A 2 50.05 -16.40 -35.71
C THR A 2 49.59 -15.08 -36.32
N ASN A 3 48.53 -14.55 -35.69
CA ASN A 3 48.32 -13.16 -35.27
C ASN A 3 48.04 -12.10 -36.37
N GLY A 4 47.17 -11.13 -36.16
CA GLY A 4 46.33 -10.82 -35.00
C GLY A 4 45.43 -9.65 -35.37
N SER A 5 44.13 -9.76 -35.05
CA SER A 5 43.24 -8.60 -35.04
C SER A 5 43.41 -7.92 -33.69
N THR A 6 44.02 -6.74 -33.71
CA THR A 6 44.39 -5.97 -32.54
C THR A 6 43.15 -5.44 -31.81
N LYS A 7 43.20 -5.62 -30.49
CA LYS A 7 42.28 -5.20 -29.43
C LYS A 7 42.07 -3.67 -29.30
N GLY A 8 42.25 -2.90 -30.37
CA GLY A 8 42.33 -1.43 -30.34
C GLY A 8 40.99 -0.70 -30.57
N ASP A 9 40.09 -1.24 -31.39
CA ASP A 9 38.93 -0.46 -31.89
C ASP A 9 37.66 -0.52 -31.02
N LEU A 10 37.71 -1.20 -29.87
CA LEU A 10 36.56 -1.36 -28.96
C LEU A 10 36.67 -0.55 -27.66
N VAL A 11 37.76 0.21 -27.47
CA VAL A 11 37.98 0.99 -26.24
C VAL A 11 37.74 2.50 -26.43
N GLU A 12 37.70 3.02 -27.67
CA GLU A 12 37.55 4.48 -27.90
C GLU A 12 36.12 5.02 -28.03
N LYS A 13 35.07 4.19 -27.82
CA LYS A 13 33.67 4.67 -27.86
C LYS A 13 33.01 4.90 -26.50
N ILE A 14 33.77 4.84 -25.40
CA ILE A 14 33.22 5.03 -24.05
C ILE A 14 33.71 6.32 -23.35
N GLU A 15 34.68 7.06 -23.90
CA GLU A 15 35.29 8.22 -23.19
C GLU A 15 35.13 9.61 -23.85
N SER A 16 34.12 9.83 -24.72
CA SER A 16 33.89 11.16 -25.34
C SER A 16 32.47 11.72 -25.18
N ALA A 17 31.79 11.45 -24.07
CA ALA A 17 30.59 12.18 -23.68
C ALA A 17 30.89 13.15 -22.52
N GLY A 18 31.26 14.38 -22.87
CA GLY A 18 31.19 15.52 -21.95
C GLY A 18 29.75 15.78 -21.48
N PRO A 19 29.51 16.68 -20.50
CA PRO A 19 28.21 16.82 -19.85
C PRO A 19 27.22 17.49 -20.80
N GLY A 20 26.52 16.66 -21.58
CA GLY A 20 25.58 17.07 -22.60
C GLY A 20 24.60 15.93 -22.92
N THR A 21 23.53 15.85 -22.13
CA THR A 21 22.22 15.28 -22.47
C THR A 21 22.20 14.05 -23.39
N ALA A 22 22.49 12.87 -22.84
CA ALA A 22 22.04 11.60 -23.42
C ALA A 22 20.72 11.18 -22.73
N LYS A 23 19.57 11.57 -23.30
CA LYS A 23 18.27 11.01 -22.92
C LYS A 23 18.13 9.62 -23.56
N GLY A 24 18.65 8.60 -22.88
CA GLY A 24 18.10 7.25 -22.98
C GLY A 24 16.66 7.24 -22.43
N PRO A 25 15.88 6.15 -22.62
CA PRO A 25 14.56 6.05 -22.00
C PRO A 25 14.74 6.21 -20.48
N THR A 26 14.35 7.37 -19.96
CA THR A 26 14.40 7.65 -18.53
C THR A 26 13.30 6.83 -17.89
N THR A 27 13.67 5.85 -17.06
CA THR A 27 12.68 5.14 -16.24
C THR A 27 11.95 6.17 -15.39
N GLU A 28 10.64 6.32 -15.58
CA GLU A 28 9.90 7.37 -14.87
C GLU A 28 9.83 7.08 -13.37
N LEU A 29 9.61 5.82 -13.00
CA LEU A 29 9.42 5.38 -11.63
C LEU A 29 10.13 4.05 -11.36
N ALA A 30 10.92 4.03 -10.30
CA ALA A 30 11.45 2.82 -9.68
C ALA A 30 10.63 2.44 -8.45
N PHE A 31 10.44 1.15 -8.21
CA PHE A 31 9.75 0.63 -7.03
C PHE A 31 10.76 -0.01 -6.07
N PHE A 32 10.82 0.48 -4.83
CA PHE A 32 11.45 -0.26 -3.73
C PHE A 32 10.56 -1.46 -3.44
N PHE A 33 11.06 -2.67 -3.67
CA PHE A 33 10.27 -3.89 -3.56
C PHE A 33 10.83 -4.86 -2.52
N HIS A 34 9.96 -5.24 -1.59
CA HIS A 34 10.11 -6.43 -0.76
C HIS A 34 8.75 -7.14 -0.71
N PRO A 35 8.69 -8.48 -0.80
CA PRO A 35 7.42 -9.21 -0.86
C PRO A 35 6.48 -8.87 0.29
N SER A 36 6.99 -8.75 1.52
CA SER A 36 6.19 -8.37 2.70
C SER A 36 5.54 -6.99 2.65
N GLN A 37 5.82 -6.18 1.62
CA GLN A 37 5.20 -4.87 1.40
C GLN A 37 4.18 -4.88 0.26
N PHE A 38 4.13 -5.93 -0.56
CA PHE A 38 3.29 -6.01 -1.76
C PHE A 38 2.45 -7.30 -1.79
N THR A 39 3.10 -8.45 -1.64
CA THR A 39 2.49 -9.77 -1.79
C THR A 39 2.53 -10.51 -0.46
N THR A 40 1.34 -10.84 0.06
CA THR A 40 1.10 -11.76 1.19
C THR A 40 1.43 -11.22 2.58
N SER A 41 0.40 -11.24 3.45
CA SER A 41 0.57 -11.59 4.85
C SER A 41 0.11 -13.04 5.01
N THR A 42 0.68 -13.77 5.97
CA THR A 42 0.22 -15.10 6.40
C THR A 42 -1.24 -15.11 6.89
N PHE A 43 -1.81 -13.94 7.12
CA PHE A 43 -3.17 -13.71 7.62
C PHE A 43 -4.00 -12.96 6.57
N GLY A 44 -3.91 -13.30 5.28
CA GLY A 44 -4.69 -12.61 4.22
C GLY A 44 -4.22 -11.18 3.88
N PRO A 45 -4.90 -10.48 2.94
CA PRO A 45 -4.49 -9.15 2.49
C PRO A 45 -4.73 -8.10 3.58
N THR A 46 -3.67 -7.47 4.08
CA THR A 46 -3.79 -6.29 4.94
C THR A 46 -3.96 -5.03 4.09
N GLY A 47 -4.71 -4.03 4.57
CA GLY A 47 -5.01 -2.81 3.79
C GLY A 47 -3.78 -2.03 3.31
N TYR A 48 -2.64 -2.19 3.98
CA TYR A 48 -1.35 -1.64 3.51
C TYR A 48 -0.83 -2.36 2.26
N LEU A 49 -0.80 -3.69 2.27
CA LEU A 49 -0.35 -4.50 1.14
C LEU A 49 -1.18 -4.22 -0.12
N GLN A 50 -2.49 -3.96 0.08
CA GLN A 50 -3.38 -3.58 -0.99
C GLN A 50 -2.98 -2.26 -1.65
N PHE A 51 -2.45 -1.27 -0.91
CA PHE A 51 -2.05 0.02 -1.50
C PHE A 51 -0.84 -0.11 -2.41
N ALA A 52 0.25 -0.72 -1.93
CA ALA A 52 1.49 -0.81 -2.72
C ALA A 52 1.26 -1.60 -4.01
N THR A 53 0.54 -2.72 -3.89
CA THR A 53 0.17 -3.58 -5.01
C THR A 53 -0.79 -2.90 -5.96
N SER A 54 -1.90 -2.32 -5.47
CA SER A 54 -2.86 -1.64 -6.34
C SER A 54 -2.24 -0.42 -7.04
N PHE A 55 -1.37 0.32 -6.36
CA PHE A 55 -0.67 1.45 -6.96
C PHE A 55 0.28 1.00 -8.06
N ALA A 56 1.10 -0.03 -7.83
CA ALA A 56 1.98 -0.56 -8.87
C ALA A 56 1.17 -1.05 -10.08
N GLN A 57 0.13 -1.84 -9.86
CA GLN A 57 -0.76 -2.36 -10.92
C GLN A 57 -1.48 -1.24 -11.67
N ALA A 58 -2.00 -0.24 -10.96
CA ALA A 58 -2.64 0.92 -11.57
C ALA A 58 -1.66 1.78 -12.36
N PHE A 59 -0.44 1.99 -11.84
CA PHE A 59 0.59 2.75 -12.52
C PHE A 59 0.96 2.09 -13.85
N VAL A 60 1.23 0.78 -13.86
CA VAL A 60 1.59 0.07 -15.10
C VAL A 60 0.44 0.05 -16.11
N ASN A 61 -0.81 -0.02 -15.64
CA ASN A 61 -1.99 -0.07 -16.50
C ASN A 61 -2.32 1.31 -17.11
N VAL A 62 -2.36 2.35 -16.28
CA VAL A 62 -2.84 3.68 -16.67
C VAL A 62 -1.73 4.53 -17.28
N ALA A 63 -0.56 4.60 -16.64
CA ALA A 63 0.56 5.38 -17.17
C ALA A 63 1.21 4.67 -18.36
N ALA A 64 1.08 3.34 -18.43
CA ALA A 64 1.63 2.51 -19.49
C ALA A 64 3.09 2.83 -19.84
N PRO A 65 3.99 2.78 -18.84
CA PRO A 65 5.38 3.13 -19.02
C PRO A 65 6.07 2.16 -19.98
N ALA A 66 7.03 2.66 -20.76
CA ALA A 66 7.89 1.83 -21.60
C ALA A 66 8.86 0.98 -20.76
N GLU A 67 9.28 1.49 -19.60
CA GLU A 67 10.16 0.78 -18.66
C GLU A 67 9.80 1.10 -17.21
N ILE A 68 9.90 0.07 -16.36
CA ILE A 68 9.76 0.18 -14.90
C ILE A 68 10.96 -0.51 -14.25
N ALA A 69 11.60 0.19 -13.31
CA ALA A 69 12.68 -0.39 -12.52
C ALA A 69 12.16 -0.94 -11.19
N CYS A 70 12.71 -2.06 -10.77
CA CYS A 70 12.47 -2.65 -9.46
C CYS A 70 13.78 -2.65 -8.67
N PHE A 71 13.80 -1.90 -7.58
CA PHE A 71 14.91 -1.81 -6.65
C PHE A 71 14.70 -2.82 -5.52
N THR A 72 15.44 -3.93 -5.59
CA THR A 72 15.26 -5.06 -4.66
C THR A 72 16.53 -5.87 -4.46
N GLN A 73 16.58 -6.65 -3.38
CA GLN A 73 17.80 -7.33 -2.93
C GLN A 73 18.17 -8.54 -3.78
N THR A 74 17.20 -9.32 -4.26
CA THR A 74 17.46 -10.59 -4.94
C THR A 74 16.70 -10.71 -6.26
N ASN A 75 17.24 -11.48 -7.19
CA ASN A 75 16.55 -11.78 -8.45
C ASN A 75 15.20 -12.47 -8.21
N GLN A 76 15.06 -13.30 -7.16
CA GLN A 76 13.80 -13.94 -6.81
C GLN A 76 12.71 -12.91 -6.48
N MET A 77 13.04 -11.90 -5.66
CA MET A 77 12.12 -10.81 -5.36
C MET A 77 11.78 -9.99 -6.61
N PHE A 78 12.75 -9.78 -7.49
CA PHE A 78 12.50 -9.13 -8.77
C PHE A 78 11.48 -9.89 -9.63
N GLN A 79 11.63 -11.22 -9.77
CA GLN A 79 10.65 -12.04 -10.52
C GLN A 79 9.26 -11.97 -9.89
N GLN A 80 9.15 -11.93 -8.56
CA GLN A 80 7.87 -11.76 -7.88
C GLN A 80 7.21 -10.41 -8.19
N PHE A 81 8.00 -9.34 -8.27
CA PHE A 81 7.49 -8.03 -8.70
C PHE A 81 7.00 -8.07 -10.15
N VAL A 82 7.76 -8.69 -11.06
CA VAL A 82 7.37 -8.84 -12.47
C VAL A 82 6.01 -9.55 -12.59
N GLU A 83 5.84 -10.70 -11.93
CA GLU A 83 4.57 -11.43 -11.95
C GLU A 83 3.41 -10.64 -11.33
N LEU A 84 3.67 -9.76 -10.36
CA LEU A 84 2.65 -8.88 -9.77
C LEU A 84 2.12 -7.84 -10.74
N VAL A 85 2.97 -7.25 -11.59
CA VAL A 85 2.60 -6.15 -12.50
C VAL A 85 2.25 -6.61 -13.92
N LYS A 86 2.82 -7.72 -14.37
CA LYS A 86 2.68 -8.25 -15.75
C LYS A 86 1.24 -8.39 -16.25
N PRO A 87 0.23 -8.83 -15.46
CA PRO A 87 -1.15 -8.90 -15.93
C PRO A 87 -1.76 -7.54 -16.31
N TYR A 88 -1.17 -6.45 -15.83
CA TYR A 88 -1.66 -5.08 -15.97
C TYR A 88 -0.79 -4.21 -16.88
N ALA A 89 0.44 -4.66 -17.18
CA ALA A 89 1.37 -3.93 -18.02
C ALA A 89 1.07 -4.14 -19.52
N ARG A 90 1.52 -3.21 -20.37
CA ARG A 90 1.48 -3.43 -21.82
C ARG A 90 2.50 -4.50 -22.21
N GLN A 91 2.29 -5.15 -23.36
CA GLN A 91 3.17 -6.21 -23.87
C GLN A 91 4.61 -5.72 -24.11
N ASP A 92 4.79 -4.44 -24.40
CA ASP A 92 6.07 -3.79 -24.66
C ASP A 92 6.72 -3.15 -23.41
N THR A 93 6.01 -3.11 -22.27
CA THR A 93 6.55 -2.59 -21.00
C THR A 93 7.69 -3.49 -20.52
N LYS A 94 8.89 -2.93 -20.40
CA LYS A 94 10.08 -3.63 -19.88
C LYS A 94 10.18 -3.48 -18.37
N CYS A 95 10.53 -4.55 -17.68
CA CYS A 95 10.89 -4.52 -16.27
C CYS A 95 12.41 -4.68 -16.12
N SER A 96 13.06 -3.77 -15.41
CA SER A 96 14.50 -3.84 -15.12
C SER A 96 14.77 -4.01 -13.63
N TRP A 97 15.80 -4.77 -13.29
CA TRP A 97 16.24 -4.99 -11.92
C TRP A 97 17.38 -4.05 -11.57
N ILE A 98 17.25 -3.36 -10.44
CA ILE A 98 18.33 -2.63 -9.78
C ILE A 98 18.65 -3.35 -8.45
N PRO A 99 19.78 -4.07 -8.36
CA PRO A 99 20.24 -4.65 -7.11
C PRO A 99 20.49 -3.57 -6.06
N MET A 100 20.19 -3.85 -4.79
CA MET A 100 20.40 -2.87 -3.71
C MET A 100 21.86 -2.42 -3.56
N GLN A 101 22.81 -3.29 -3.92
CA GLN A 101 24.24 -3.00 -3.93
C GLN A 101 24.63 -2.00 -5.03
N GLU A 102 23.81 -1.88 -6.08
CA GLU A 102 24.01 -0.98 -7.22
C GLU A 102 23.08 0.25 -7.14
N PHE A 103 22.78 0.73 -5.92
CA PHE A 103 21.85 1.85 -5.71
C PHE A 103 22.19 3.12 -6.52
N GLY A 104 23.45 3.29 -6.96
CA GLY A 104 23.84 4.36 -7.89
C GLY A 104 23.03 4.40 -9.19
N ARG A 105 22.55 3.24 -9.67
CA ARG A 105 21.70 3.11 -10.86
C ARG A 105 20.31 3.74 -10.69
N LEU A 106 19.87 4.02 -9.46
CA LEU A 106 18.64 4.78 -9.21
C LEU A 106 18.69 6.19 -9.80
N SER A 107 19.87 6.75 -10.08
CA SER A 107 20.02 8.06 -10.74
C SER A 107 19.48 8.08 -12.17
N ALA A 108 19.22 6.91 -12.77
CA ALA A 108 18.56 6.81 -14.07
C ALA A 108 17.03 6.86 -13.98
N ALA A 109 16.47 6.78 -12.76
CA ALA A 109 15.04 6.87 -12.50
C ALA A 109 14.62 8.32 -12.15
N GLY A 110 13.41 8.72 -12.53
CA GLY A 110 12.85 10.02 -12.14
C GLY A 110 12.48 10.08 -10.65
N ALA A 111 11.95 8.98 -10.12
CA ALA A 111 11.59 8.84 -8.71
C ALA A 111 11.73 7.41 -8.21
N LEU A 112 11.90 7.26 -6.88
CA LEU A 112 11.83 5.98 -6.17
C LEU A 112 10.59 5.98 -5.26
N PHE A 113 9.66 5.06 -5.55
CA PHE A 113 8.52 4.78 -4.71
C PHE A 113 8.89 3.78 -3.61
N ASN A 114 8.71 4.18 -2.36
CA ASN A 114 8.80 3.34 -1.18
C ASN A 114 7.41 3.28 -0.54
N PRO A 115 6.78 2.10 -0.40
CA PRO A 115 5.48 1.97 0.23
C PRO A 115 5.49 2.22 1.76
N SER A 116 6.42 3.00 2.29
CA SER A 116 6.56 3.29 3.71
C SER A 116 6.80 4.78 3.96
N ALA A 117 6.54 5.24 5.19
CA ALA A 117 6.90 6.59 5.63
C ALA A 117 8.43 6.75 5.81
N ALA A 118 9.17 5.65 5.94
CA ALA A 118 10.61 5.63 6.21
C ALA A 118 11.45 5.95 4.96
N ILE A 119 11.30 7.17 4.42
CA ILE A 119 12.09 7.66 3.27
C ILE A 119 13.35 8.42 3.68
N SER A 120 13.52 8.78 4.96
CA SER A 120 14.71 9.52 5.45
C SER A 120 16.01 8.76 5.17
N LYS A 121 16.03 7.44 5.41
CA LYS A 121 17.18 6.58 5.11
C LYS A 121 17.52 6.55 3.61
N LEU A 122 16.49 6.53 2.76
CA LEU A 122 16.66 6.60 1.30
C LEU A 122 17.17 7.98 0.86
N ALA A 123 16.74 9.06 1.54
CA ALA A 123 17.25 10.40 1.30
C ALA A 123 18.74 10.52 1.61
N TRP A 124 19.20 9.92 2.72
CA TRP A 124 20.62 9.82 3.03
C TRP A 124 21.40 9.03 1.97
N GLN A 125 20.84 7.93 1.46
CA GLN A 125 21.46 7.20 0.34
C GLN A 125 21.54 8.06 -0.92
N ARG A 126 20.44 8.71 -1.33
CA ARG A 126 20.40 9.65 -2.46
C ARG A 126 21.44 10.75 -2.33
N ARG A 127 21.66 11.30 -1.13
CA ARG A 127 22.62 12.38 -0.90
C ARG A 127 24.04 12.05 -1.38
N HIS A 128 24.45 10.78 -1.37
CA HIS A 128 25.75 10.35 -1.89
C HIS A 128 25.85 10.47 -3.43
N LEU A 129 24.73 10.43 -4.13
CA LEU A 129 24.61 10.59 -5.59
C LEU A 129 24.29 12.04 -5.98
N GLY A 130 23.91 12.87 -4.99
CA GLY A 130 23.44 14.24 -5.15
C GLY A 130 21.92 14.34 -4.95
N SER A 131 21.47 15.40 -4.27
CA SER A 131 20.04 15.61 -3.93
C SER A 131 19.11 15.59 -5.15
N ARG A 132 19.61 16.00 -6.32
CA ARG A 132 18.83 16.06 -7.58
C ARG A 132 18.86 14.76 -8.39
N ALA A 133 19.46 13.67 -7.88
CA ALA A 133 19.57 12.42 -8.62
C ALA A 133 18.20 11.81 -8.96
N TYR A 134 17.26 11.82 -8.00
CA TYR A 134 15.87 11.37 -8.18
C TYR A 134 14.98 11.86 -7.02
N SER A 135 13.66 11.82 -7.21
CA SER A 135 12.67 12.15 -6.16
C SER A 135 12.31 10.93 -5.31
N LEU A 136 11.92 11.15 -4.05
CA LEU A 136 11.43 10.10 -3.16
C LEU A 136 9.93 10.22 -2.97
N ILE A 137 9.24 9.08 -3.04
CA ILE A 137 7.80 8.98 -2.79
C ILE A 137 7.58 7.96 -1.68
N GLY A 138 7.18 8.44 -0.50
CA GLY A 138 6.79 7.64 0.65
C GLY A 138 5.27 7.62 0.85
N VAL A 139 4.81 6.80 1.80
CA VAL A 139 3.36 6.66 2.10
C VAL A 139 3.10 6.58 3.60
N ALA A 140 2.23 7.46 4.10
CA ALA A 140 1.77 7.46 5.49
C ALA A 140 0.43 6.72 5.65
N HIS A 141 0.41 5.40 5.40
CA HIS A 141 -0.83 4.60 5.38
C HIS A 141 -1.30 4.13 6.77
N THR A 142 -0.39 4.02 7.75
CA THR A 142 -0.70 3.70 9.15
C THR A 142 0.03 4.71 10.03
N LEU A 143 -0.65 5.40 10.94
CA LEU A 143 -0.04 6.40 11.82
C LEU A 143 0.21 5.94 13.27
N PRO A 144 -0.68 5.16 13.92
CA PRO A 144 -0.55 4.85 15.34
C PRO A 144 0.57 3.87 15.71
N HIS A 145 1.45 3.50 14.77
CA HIS A 145 2.52 2.53 15.01
C HIS A 145 3.82 3.27 15.32
N HIS A 146 4.51 2.90 16.42
CA HIS A 146 5.74 3.55 16.88
C HIS A 146 6.82 3.66 15.77
N LEU A 147 7.06 2.59 15.00
CA LEU A 147 8.01 2.66 13.88
C LEU A 147 7.65 3.70 12.80
N VAL A 148 6.36 4.00 12.62
CA VAL A 148 5.95 5.05 11.68
C VAL A 148 6.16 6.42 12.32
N GLN A 149 5.87 6.58 13.61
CA GLN A 149 6.14 7.83 14.33
C GLN A 149 7.64 8.16 14.33
N ASP A 150 8.51 7.17 14.59
CA ASP A 150 9.96 7.32 14.49
C ASP A 150 10.38 7.71 13.06
N ALA A 151 9.82 7.05 12.04
CA ALA A 151 10.09 7.37 10.64
C ALA A 151 9.65 8.81 10.28
N LEU A 152 8.53 9.30 10.83
CA LEU A 152 8.09 10.68 10.64
C LEU A 152 9.05 11.66 11.32
N ALA A 153 9.45 11.40 12.56
CA ALA A 153 10.43 12.21 13.27
C ALA A 153 11.77 12.30 12.50
N GLU A 154 12.23 11.18 11.93
CA GLU A 154 13.44 11.14 11.09
C GLU A 154 13.36 12.03 9.84
N LEU A 155 12.16 12.38 9.35
CA LEU A 155 12.02 13.28 8.19
C LEU A 155 12.38 14.73 8.51
N VAL A 156 12.28 15.14 9.78
CA VAL A 156 12.59 16.51 10.21
C VAL A 156 14.08 16.80 10.10
N ILE A 157 14.93 15.78 10.30
CA ILE A 157 16.39 15.88 10.23
C ILE A 157 16.98 15.23 8.97
N GLY A 158 16.17 14.49 8.22
CA GLY A 158 16.58 13.83 6.99
C GLY A 158 16.84 14.81 5.86
N PRO A 159 17.72 14.49 4.90
CA PRO A 159 18.01 15.32 3.73
C PRO A 159 16.92 15.15 2.65
N VAL A 160 15.66 15.24 3.07
CA VAL A 160 14.50 15.30 2.18
C VAL A 160 14.44 16.69 1.53
N GLU A 161 13.92 16.73 0.33
CA GLU A 161 13.94 17.92 -0.53
C GLU A 161 12.52 18.32 -0.95
N PRO A 162 12.27 19.60 -1.29
CA PRO A 162 10.92 20.11 -1.52
C PRO A 162 10.12 19.42 -2.65
N TRP A 163 10.77 18.63 -3.49
CA TRP A 163 10.15 17.80 -4.54
C TRP A 163 9.84 16.37 -4.10
N ASP A 164 10.34 15.93 -2.94
CA ASP A 164 9.97 14.66 -2.35
C ASP A 164 8.54 14.70 -1.81
N ALA A 165 7.90 13.54 -1.74
CA ALA A 165 6.52 13.42 -1.30
C ALA A 165 6.34 12.33 -0.25
N LEU A 166 5.55 12.63 0.78
CA LEU A 166 4.96 11.64 1.66
C LEU A 166 3.44 11.64 1.44
N VAL A 167 2.98 10.66 0.67
CA VAL A 167 1.58 10.53 0.29
C VAL A 167 0.72 10.21 1.51
N CYS A 168 -0.30 11.04 1.72
CA CYS A 168 -1.27 10.88 2.79
C CYS A 168 -2.60 10.37 2.20
N PRO A 169 -3.08 9.17 2.58
CA PRO A 169 -4.35 8.64 2.08
C PRO A 169 -5.58 9.52 2.31
N TRP A 170 -5.58 10.36 3.35
CA TRP A 170 -6.72 11.19 3.75
C TRP A 170 -6.27 12.55 4.30
N GLN A 171 -7.17 13.54 4.33
CA GLN A 171 -6.92 14.83 4.97
C GLN A 171 -6.64 14.68 6.48
N SER A 172 -7.32 13.74 7.15
CA SER A 172 -7.06 13.41 8.56
C SER A 172 -5.63 12.91 8.76
N THR A 173 -5.17 12.00 7.91
CA THR A 173 -3.78 11.51 7.90
C THR A 173 -2.80 12.66 7.70
N ARG A 174 -3.03 13.51 6.69
CA ARG A 174 -2.17 14.68 6.43
C ARG A 174 -2.05 15.60 7.63
N ARG A 175 -3.17 15.91 8.30
CA ARG A 175 -3.18 16.74 9.51
C ARG A 175 -2.38 16.10 10.66
N ALA A 176 -2.52 14.80 10.84
CA ALA A 176 -1.80 14.07 11.88
C ALA A 176 -0.29 14.02 11.61
N VAL A 177 0.12 13.73 10.36
CA VAL A 177 1.53 13.79 9.93
C VAL A 177 2.11 15.19 10.14
N LEU A 178 1.38 16.23 9.70
CA LEU A 178 1.83 17.61 9.88
C LEU A 178 2.01 17.97 11.35
N ARG A 179 1.10 17.50 12.22
CA ARG A 179 1.20 17.71 13.67
C ARG A 179 2.43 17.03 14.23
N GLU A 180 2.70 15.78 13.86
CA GLU A 180 3.86 15.02 14.33
C GLU A 180 5.17 15.72 13.93
N LEU A 181 5.31 16.05 12.65
CA LEU A 181 6.47 16.73 12.11
C LEU A 181 6.69 18.11 12.75
N SER A 182 5.62 18.89 12.95
CA SER A 182 5.70 20.20 13.60
C SER A 182 6.09 20.07 15.06
N THR A 183 5.51 19.11 15.79
CA THR A 183 5.82 18.87 17.21
C THR A 183 7.29 18.50 17.39
N TYR A 184 7.82 17.63 16.54
CA TYR A 184 9.23 17.26 16.58
C TYR A 184 10.14 18.41 16.18
N GLY A 185 9.72 19.23 15.20
CA GLY A 185 10.40 20.47 14.82
C GLY A 185 10.46 21.49 15.96
N ASP A 186 9.36 21.70 16.68
CA ASP A 186 9.28 22.59 17.83
C ASP A 186 10.22 22.10 18.97
N TYR A 187 10.22 20.80 19.26
CA TYR A 187 11.15 20.19 20.22
C TYR A 187 12.61 20.43 19.85
N LEU A 188 12.99 20.24 18.59
CA LEU A 188 14.35 20.47 18.13
C LEU A 188 14.73 21.97 18.20
N ALA A 189 13.81 22.86 17.84
CA ALA A 189 14.03 24.31 17.95
C ALA A 189 14.25 24.73 19.41
N GLU A 190 13.46 24.22 20.36
CA GLU A 190 13.65 24.44 21.79
C GLU A 190 15.00 23.88 22.27
N ARG A 191 15.29 22.62 21.95
CA ARG A 191 16.51 21.91 22.39
C ARG A 191 17.78 22.61 21.92
N PHE A 192 17.81 23.09 20.68
CA PHE A 192 18.97 23.73 20.07
C PHE A 192 18.93 25.27 20.11
N LYS A 193 17.89 25.85 20.72
CA LYS A 193 17.68 27.31 20.82
C LYS A 193 17.73 28.01 19.46
N THR A 194 17.12 27.39 18.45
CA THR A 194 17.04 27.95 17.10
C THR A 194 15.94 29.02 17.04
N PRO A 195 16.22 30.23 16.53
CA PRO A 195 15.23 31.32 16.48
C PRO A 195 14.16 31.10 15.41
N GLU A 196 14.44 30.27 14.40
CA GLU A 196 13.52 29.96 13.31
C GLU A 196 12.81 28.62 13.52
N LYS A 197 11.54 28.58 13.12
CA LYS A 197 10.81 27.31 13.02
C LYS A 197 11.43 26.43 11.95
N ILE A 198 11.65 25.16 12.28
CA ILE A 198 12.16 24.17 11.32
C ILE A 198 11.14 24.02 10.19
N LYS A 199 11.59 24.29 8.96
CA LYS A 199 10.77 24.16 7.75
C LYS A 199 10.69 22.70 7.35
N LEU A 200 9.48 22.22 7.09
CA LEU A 200 9.26 20.87 6.61
C LEU A 200 9.71 20.78 5.14
N GLY A 201 10.65 19.87 4.89
CA GLY A 201 11.37 19.79 3.61
C GLY A 201 10.70 18.97 2.53
N LEU A 202 9.43 18.54 2.67
CA LEU A 202 8.77 17.65 1.70
C LEU A 202 7.28 17.97 1.50
N GLN A 203 6.71 17.49 0.39
CA GLN A 203 5.30 17.59 0.08
C GLN A 203 4.47 16.56 0.84
N LEU A 204 3.26 16.95 1.26
CA LEU A 204 2.27 16.06 1.88
C LEU A 204 0.98 15.99 1.02
N PRO A 205 1.03 15.44 -0.20
CA PRO A 205 -0.15 15.36 -1.05
C PRO A 205 -1.19 14.39 -0.47
N VAL A 206 -2.47 14.70 -0.66
CA VAL A 206 -3.55 13.78 -0.31
C VAL A 206 -3.95 13.00 -1.56
N ILE A 207 -3.60 11.71 -1.59
CA ILE A 207 -3.90 10.80 -2.70
C ILE A 207 -4.52 9.53 -2.11
N HIS A 208 -5.75 9.22 -2.52
CA HIS A 208 -6.46 8.07 -2.00
C HIS A 208 -5.88 6.75 -2.50
N PRO A 209 -5.84 5.71 -1.65
CA PRO A 209 -5.17 4.46 -1.94
C PRO A 209 -5.92 3.52 -2.90
N PHE A 210 -7.10 3.93 -3.36
CA PHE A 210 -7.99 3.06 -4.11
C PHE A 210 -8.04 3.49 -5.58
N VAL A 211 -7.22 2.85 -6.40
CA VAL A 211 -7.52 2.71 -7.83
C VAL A 211 -8.22 1.38 -7.99
N ARG A 212 -9.56 1.39 -7.94
CA ARG A 212 -10.34 0.19 -8.24
C ARG A 212 -10.34 -0.01 -9.74
N ILE A 213 -9.66 -1.04 -10.22
CA ILE A 213 -9.89 -1.54 -11.58
C ILE A 213 -11.29 -2.20 -11.52
N PRO A 214 -12.26 -1.73 -12.31
CA PRO A 214 -13.62 -2.28 -12.26
C PRO A 214 -13.59 -3.78 -12.60
N GLU A 215 -13.99 -4.61 -11.66
CA GLU A 215 -14.27 -6.03 -11.91
C GLU A 215 -15.76 -6.19 -12.23
N THR A 216 -16.08 -7.11 -13.14
CA THR A 216 -17.47 -7.42 -13.49
C THR A 216 -18.17 -8.09 -12.31
N SER A 217 -19.32 -7.55 -11.88
CA SER A 217 -20.14 -8.16 -10.82
C SER A 217 -20.74 -9.48 -11.29
N GLU A 218 -20.43 -10.59 -10.61
CA GLU A 218 -21.02 -11.90 -10.91
C GLU A 218 -22.41 -12.04 -10.27
N LYS A 219 -23.46 -11.77 -11.05
CA LYS A 219 -24.86 -11.89 -10.59
C LYS A 219 -25.21 -13.28 -10.04
N GLN A 220 -24.60 -14.33 -10.60
CA GLN A 220 -24.82 -15.71 -10.16
C GLN A 220 -24.32 -15.93 -8.73
N GLY A 221 -23.11 -15.44 -8.40
CA GLY A 221 -22.52 -15.59 -7.07
C GLY A 221 -23.35 -14.95 -5.94
N ARG A 222 -24.08 -13.86 -6.23
CA ARG A 222 -25.03 -13.27 -5.29
C ARG A 222 -26.16 -14.23 -4.94
N ALA A 223 -26.83 -14.81 -5.94
CA ALA A 223 -27.98 -15.67 -5.75
C ALA A 223 -27.60 -16.96 -5.00
N ASP A 224 -26.46 -17.55 -5.37
CA ASP A 224 -25.96 -18.79 -4.78
C ASP A 224 -25.63 -18.61 -3.30
N LEU A 225 -24.92 -17.53 -2.93
CA LEU A 225 -24.57 -17.28 -1.54
C LEU A 225 -25.80 -16.95 -0.69
N ARG A 226 -26.74 -16.14 -1.18
CA ARG A 226 -27.99 -15.85 -0.44
C ARG A 226 -28.82 -17.11 -0.21
N THR A 227 -28.89 -18.01 -1.21
CA THR A 227 -29.55 -19.31 -1.07
C THR A 227 -28.86 -20.18 -0.02
N LYS A 228 -27.52 -20.27 -0.05
CA LYS A 228 -26.72 -21.03 0.92
C LYS A 228 -26.92 -20.54 2.35
N LEU A 229 -27.04 -19.23 2.52
CA LEU A 229 -27.29 -18.57 3.81
C LEU A 229 -28.77 -18.57 4.22
N GLN A 230 -29.65 -19.13 3.38
CA GLN A 230 -31.10 -19.24 3.60
C GLN A 230 -31.78 -17.87 3.80
N LEU A 231 -31.38 -16.88 3.01
CA LEU A 231 -32.03 -15.57 2.99
C LEU A 231 -33.25 -15.59 2.08
N ASN A 232 -34.30 -14.91 2.50
CA ASN A 232 -35.42 -14.54 1.64
C ASN A 232 -35.08 -13.29 0.82
N ASP A 233 -35.92 -12.99 -0.17
CA ASP A 233 -35.74 -11.83 -1.04
C ASP A 233 -35.85 -10.50 -0.29
N ASP A 234 -36.70 -10.43 0.75
CA ASP A 234 -36.92 -9.22 1.56
C ASP A 234 -35.93 -9.06 2.73
N ASP A 235 -35.09 -10.06 2.98
CA ASP A 235 -34.11 -10.07 4.06
C ASP A 235 -32.91 -9.17 3.71
N ILE A 236 -32.38 -8.46 4.72
CA ILE A 236 -31.23 -7.56 4.55
C ILE A 236 -29.95 -8.25 5.01
N LEU A 237 -28.96 -8.36 4.13
CA LEU A 237 -27.63 -8.86 4.44
C LEU A 237 -26.63 -7.72 4.61
N VAL A 238 -26.09 -7.56 5.82
CA VAL A 238 -25.01 -6.61 6.11
C VAL A 238 -23.68 -7.33 6.12
N LEU A 239 -22.69 -6.81 5.40
CA LEU A 239 -21.34 -7.37 5.34
C LEU A 239 -20.38 -6.61 6.25
N THR A 240 -19.61 -7.37 7.03
CA THR A 240 -18.37 -6.88 7.61
C THR A 240 -17.24 -7.80 7.17
N ALA A 241 -16.17 -7.21 6.65
CA ALA A 241 -15.11 -7.94 5.96
C ALA A 241 -13.72 -7.62 6.54
N GLY A 242 -12.90 -8.66 6.74
CA GLY A 242 -11.48 -8.54 7.08
C GLY A 242 -11.07 -9.27 8.36
N ARG A 243 -10.01 -8.75 9.03
CA ARG A 243 -9.52 -9.28 10.31
C ARG A 243 -10.39 -8.79 11.45
N PHE A 244 -10.99 -9.70 12.21
CA PHE A 244 -11.78 -9.37 13.38
C PHE A 244 -10.90 -9.33 14.64
N SER A 245 -10.65 -8.11 15.14
CA SER A 245 -9.84 -7.86 16.34
C SER A 245 -10.32 -6.58 17.03
N CYS A 246 -10.77 -6.69 18.29
CA CYS A 246 -11.13 -5.52 19.08
C CYS A 246 -9.92 -4.63 19.42
N LEU A 247 -8.72 -5.21 19.47
CA LEU A 247 -7.49 -4.51 19.88
C LEU A 247 -6.84 -3.75 18.72
N THR A 248 -6.80 -4.37 17.53
CA THR A 248 -6.05 -3.83 16.39
C THR A 248 -6.94 -3.27 15.29
N LYS A 249 -8.26 -3.48 15.39
CA LYS A 249 -9.27 -3.00 14.44
C LYS A 249 -10.38 -2.27 15.18
N ALA A 250 -11.64 -2.57 14.85
CA ALA A 250 -12.79 -1.92 15.44
C ALA A 250 -13.48 -2.86 16.43
N SER A 251 -13.97 -2.28 17.53
CA SER A 251 -14.93 -2.99 18.38
C SER A 251 -16.21 -3.28 17.60
N PRO A 252 -16.76 -4.51 17.66
CA PRO A 252 -18.01 -4.85 16.98
C PRO A 252 -19.25 -4.33 17.71
N VAL A 253 -19.12 -3.87 18.96
CA VAL A 253 -20.24 -3.45 19.82
C VAL A 253 -21.12 -2.38 19.16
N PRO A 254 -20.58 -1.27 18.59
CA PRO A 254 -21.43 -0.26 17.95
C PRO A 254 -22.19 -0.81 16.74
N MET A 255 -21.58 -1.71 15.97
CA MET A 255 -22.20 -2.36 14.82
C MET A 255 -23.36 -3.26 15.26
N PHE A 256 -23.16 -4.11 16.26
CA PHE A 256 -24.21 -4.98 16.80
C PHE A 256 -25.40 -4.18 17.33
N LEU A 257 -25.15 -3.14 18.13
CA LEU A 257 -26.20 -2.28 18.67
C LEU A 257 -26.99 -1.55 17.58
N ALA A 258 -26.30 -1.02 16.56
CA ALA A 258 -26.93 -0.34 15.44
C ALA A 258 -27.81 -1.28 14.62
N LEU A 259 -27.31 -2.49 14.32
CA LEU A 259 -28.05 -3.49 13.56
C LEU A 259 -29.24 -4.06 14.33
N GLN A 260 -29.08 -4.33 15.63
CA GLN A 260 -30.20 -4.74 16.50
C GLN A 260 -31.31 -3.70 16.50
N ARG A 261 -30.94 -2.42 16.68
CA ARG A 261 -31.89 -1.30 16.67
C ARG A 261 -32.59 -1.20 15.31
N SER A 262 -31.84 -1.32 14.22
CA SER A 262 -32.39 -1.29 12.85
C SER A 262 -33.38 -2.43 12.60
N ALA A 263 -33.08 -3.64 13.09
CA ALA A 263 -33.99 -4.79 12.98
C ALA A 263 -35.29 -4.58 13.77
N ILE A 264 -35.23 -3.89 14.92
CA ILE A 264 -36.42 -3.53 15.71
C ILE A 264 -37.24 -2.47 15.00
N GLU A 265 -36.62 -1.37 14.59
CA GLU A 265 -37.33 -0.20 14.04
C GLU A 265 -37.95 -0.48 12.67
N THR A 266 -37.28 -1.29 11.84
CA THR A 266 -37.78 -1.62 10.49
C THR A 266 -38.70 -2.84 10.48
N GLY A 267 -38.64 -3.69 11.51
CA GLY A 267 -39.31 -5.00 11.52
C GLY A 267 -38.76 -6.00 10.49
N LYS A 268 -37.74 -5.65 9.71
CA LYS A 268 -37.14 -6.54 8.72
C LYS A 268 -36.23 -7.57 9.38
N LYS A 269 -36.13 -8.75 8.77
CA LYS A 269 -35.13 -9.74 9.15
C LYS A 269 -33.76 -9.28 8.64
N MET A 270 -32.82 -9.13 9.56
CA MET A 270 -31.45 -8.69 9.26
C MET A 270 -30.47 -9.83 9.54
N HIS A 271 -29.53 -9.98 8.61
CA HIS A 271 -28.44 -10.92 8.65
C HIS A 271 -27.12 -10.17 8.69
N LEU A 272 -26.17 -10.65 9.48
CA LEU A 272 -24.80 -10.15 9.50
C LEU A 272 -23.87 -11.23 8.95
N LEU A 273 -23.20 -10.96 7.84
CA LEU A 273 -22.13 -11.79 7.29
C LEU A 273 -20.78 -11.25 7.76
N MET A 274 -20.11 -12.02 8.62
CA MET A 274 -18.72 -11.79 9.01
C MET A 274 -17.81 -12.58 8.06
N ALA A 275 -17.35 -11.94 6.97
CA ALA A 275 -16.48 -12.56 5.97
C ALA A 275 -15.01 -12.22 6.26
N GLY A 276 -14.27 -13.16 6.83
CA GLY A 276 -12.96 -12.85 7.39
C GLY A 276 -12.37 -13.95 8.25
N TRP A 277 -11.45 -13.55 9.13
CA TRP A 277 -10.86 -14.45 10.10
C TRP A 277 -10.72 -13.75 11.46
N PHE A 278 -10.69 -14.56 12.50
CA PHE A 278 -10.48 -14.14 13.88
C PHE A 278 -9.02 -14.36 14.26
N GLU A 279 -8.52 -13.59 15.24
CA GLU A 279 -7.14 -13.73 15.72
C GLU A 279 -6.91 -15.06 16.47
N SER A 280 -7.96 -15.56 17.10
CA SER A 280 -7.98 -16.84 17.80
C SER A 280 -9.40 -17.39 17.89
N ASN A 281 -9.54 -18.65 18.33
CA ASN A 281 -10.85 -19.25 18.56
C ASN A 281 -11.59 -18.56 19.71
N GLU A 282 -10.88 -18.14 20.75
CA GLU A 282 -11.44 -17.40 21.88
C GLU A 282 -12.00 -16.05 21.42
N ALA A 283 -11.28 -15.34 20.53
CA ALA A 283 -11.77 -14.10 19.94
C ALA A 283 -13.06 -14.35 19.12
N ARG A 284 -13.13 -15.45 18.37
CA ARG A 284 -14.33 -15.85 17.63
C ARG A 284 -15.52 -16.08 18.56
N GLU A 285 -15.31 -16.82 19.65
CA GLU A 285 -16.35 -17.10 20.65
C GLU A 285 -16.86 -15.82 21.31
N GLN A 286 -15.95 -14.92 21.70
CA GLN A 286 -16.32 -13.61 22.27
C GLN A 286 -17.15 -12.76 21.30
N TYR A 287 -16.80 -12.75 20.01
CA TYR A 287 -17.60 -12.06 18.99
C TYR A 287 -19.01 -12.64 18.88
N LEU A 288 -19.14 -13.96 18.84
CA LEU A 288 -20.43 -14.66 18.72
C LEU A 288 -21.30 -14.50 19.97
N GLN A 289 -20.70 -14.57 21.16
CA GLN A 289 -21.38 -14.30 22.41
C GLN A 289 -21.89 -12.85 22.45
N ALA A 290 -21.03 -11.88 22.15
CA ALA A 290 -21.43 -10.48 22.12
C ALA A 290 -22.54 -10.20 21.09
N ALA A 291 -22.52 -10.84 19.92
CA ALA A 291 -23.59 -10.71 18.94
C ALA A 291 -24.92 -11.26 19.48
N THR A 292 -24.89 -12.40 20.19
CA THR A 292 -26.08 -13.01 20.79
C THR A 292 -26.67 -12.13 21.89
N GLU A 293 -25.82 -11.56 22.74
CA GLU A 293 -26.24 -10.71 23.87
C GLU A 293 -26.74 -9.33 23.41
N LEU A 294 -26.01 -8.69 22.49
CA LEU A 294 -26.27 -7.31 22.09
C LEU A 294 -27.23 -7.19 20.90
N ALA A 295 -27.32 -8.24 20.08
CA ALA A 295 -28.12 -8.23 18.86
C ALA A 295 -28.92 -9.53 18.63
N PRO A 296 -29.78 -9.94 19.58
CA PRO A 296 -30.49 -11.22 19.54
C PRO A 296 -31.47 -11.38 18.35
N LYS A 297 -31.84 -10.30 17.64
CA LYS A 297 -32.69 -10.40 16.43
C LYS A 297 -31.91 -10.69 15.14
N LEU A 298 -30.58 -10.52 15.17
CA LEU A 298 -29.73 -10.75 14.00
C LEU A 298 -29.43 -12.23 13.82
N SER A 299 -29.46 -12.66 12.56
CA SER A 299 -28.90 -13.95 12.15
C SER A 299 -27.44 -13.74 11.73
N VAL A 300 -26.50 -14.31 12.48
CA VAL A 300 -25.07 -14.13 12.26
C VAL A 300 -24.49 -15.29 11.46
N HIS A 301 -23.80 -14.96 10.37
CA HIS A 301 -23.15 -15.88 9.45
C HIS A 301 -21.64 -15.62 9.44
N ILE A 302 -20.83 -16.67 9.31
CA ILE A 302 -19.38 -16.56 9.19
C ILE A 302 -18.93 -17.20 7.88
N LEU A 303 -18.05 -16.51 7.17
CA LEU A 303 -17.44 -16.99 5.94
C LEU A 303 -15.91 -16.83 6.04
N ASP A 304 -15.17 -17.85 5.63
CA ASP A 304 -13.70 -17.86 5.74
C ASP A 304 -13.09 -16.88 4.73
N GLY A 305 -12.50 -15.80 5.25
CA GLY A 305 -11.89 -14.77 4.42
C GLY A 305 -10.59 -15.17 3.72
N GLN A 306 -10.09 -16.39 3.92
CA GLN A 306 -8.94 -16.93 3.20
C GLN A 306 -9.30 -17.45 1.80
N ASN A 307 -10.59 -17.73 1.54
CA ASN A 307 -11.06 -18.12 0.23
C ASN A 307 -11.44 -16.89 -0.60
N LEU A 308 -10.65 -16.61 -1.66
CA LEU A 308 -10.85 -15.45 -2.52
C LEU A 308 -12.21 -15.45 -3.23
N GLU A 309 -12.70 -16.61 -3.65
CA GLU A 309 -14.01 -16.71 -4.32
C GLU A 309 -15.17 -16.47 -3.34
N ASP A 310 -15.05 -16.97 -2.11
CA ASP A 310 -16.02 -16.68 -1.05
C ASP A 310 -16.04 -15.18 -0.70
N MET A 311 -14.88 -14.51 -0.70
CA MET A 311 -14.80 -13.07 -0.46
C MET A 311 -15.42 -12.24 -1.60
N LYS A 312 -15.23 -12.63 -2.86
CA LYS A 312 -15.87 -11.96 -4.01
C LYS A 312 -17.39 -12.08 -3.97
N THR A 313 -17.89 -13.27 -3.66
CA THR A 313 -19.33 -13.52 -3.57
C THR A 313 -19.95 -12.81 -2.37
N ALA A 314 -19.24 -12.69 -1.24
CA ALA A 314 -19.69 -11.92 -0.07
C ALA A 314 -20.01 -10.46 -0.42
N TRP A 315 -19.13 -9.78 -1.16
CA TRP A 315 -19.37 -8.40 -1.61
C TRP A 315 -20.56 -8.27 -2.56
N SER A 316 -20.80 -9.29 -3.39
CA SER A 316 -21.92 -9.29 -4.34
C SER A 316 -23.26 -9.63 -3.66
N ALA A 317 -23.24 -10.42 -2.59
CA ALA A 317 -24.43 -10.87 -1.87
C ALA A 317 -24.98 -9.86 -0.86
N ALA A 318 -24.11 -8.99 -0.33
CA ALA A 318 -24.47 -7.98 0.64
C ALA A 318 -25.40 -6.90 0.07
N ASP A 319 -26.21 -6.32 0.95
CA ASP A 319 -27.05 -5.15 0.68
C ASP A 319 -26.43 -3.88 1.27
N ILE A 320 -25.63 -4.02 2.35
CA ILE A 320 -24.91 -2.97 3.06
C ILE A 320 -23.47 -3.42 3.30
#